data_AF-D1BC40-F1
#
_entry.id   AF-D1BC40-F1
#
_cell.length_a   1.000
_cell.length_b   1.000
_cell.length_c   1.000
_cell.angle_alpha   90.00
_cell.angle_beta   90.00
_cell.angle_gamma   90.00
#
_symmetry.space_group_name_H-M   'P 1'
#
loop_
_entity.id
_entity.type
_entity.pdbx_description
1 polymer ?
#
loop_
_entity_poly.entity_id
_entity_poly.type
_entity_poly.pdbx_seq_one_letter_code
_entity_poly.pdbx_strand_id
1 'polypeptide(L)'
;MVVIRNEIELGPALRERRERAGLTQAQLALRANVSRAFVIDIERGRRPRAELTRVLAVMRALDSAITLVDHQAQTAEEALADLLGER
;
A
#
# COMPACT_ATOMS: atom_id res chain seq x y z
N MET A 1 10.57 3.69 -4.97
CA MET A 1 9.32 4.42 -4.69
C MET A 1 8.21 3.69 -5.43
N VAL A 2 7.12 3.31 -4.76
CA VAL A 2 5.99 2.59 -5.39
C VAL A 2 4.80 3.52 -5.42
N VAL A 3 4.19 3.69 -6.59
CA VAL A 3 2.92 4.41 -6.74
C VAL A 3 1.78 3.42 -6.53
N ILE A 4 0.91 3.72 -5.58
CA ILE A 4 -0.25 2.90 -5.22
C ILE A 4 -1.49 3.58 -5.78
N ARG A 5 -2.24 2.88 -6.65
CA ARG A 5 -3.39 3.43 -7.38
C ARG A 5 -4.74 2.99 -6.82
N ASN A 6 -4.77 1.89 -6.08
CA ASN A 6 -5.99 1.30 -5.55
C ASN A 6 -5.70 0.51 -4.25
N GLU A 7 -6.77 0.05 -3.61
CA GLU A 7 -6.74 -0.72 -2.37
C GLU A 7 -6.03 -2.07 -2.49
N ILE A 8 -6.04 -2.67 -3.70
CA ILE A 8 -5.44 -3.98 -3.97
C ILE A 8 -3.91 -3.86 -3.95
N GLU A 9 -3.37 -2.77 -4.50
CA GLU A 9 -1.94 -2.46 -4.51
C GLU A 9 -1.41 -2.05 -3.12
N LEU A 10 -2.26 -1.43 -2.30
CA LEU A 10 -1.86 -0.93 -0.98
C LEU A 10 -1.47 -2.07 -0.02
N GLY A 11 -2.25 -3.13 0.02
CA GLY A 11 -2.04 -4.27 0.93
C GLY A 11 -0.65 -4.91 0.81
N PRO A 12 -0.24 -5.36 -0.39
CA PRO A 12 1.10 -5.88 -0.66
C PRO A 12 2.22 -4.90 -0.30
N ALA A 13 2.05 -3.61 -0.60
CA ALA A 13 3.05 -2.60 -0.24
C ALA A 13 3.22 -2.44 1.29
N LEU A 14 2.13 -2.51 2.06
CA LEU A 14 2.19 -2.53 3.52
C LEU A 14 2.86 -3.80 4.05
N ARG A 15 2.53 -4.96 3.46
CA ARG A 15 3.12 -6.25 3.81
C ARG A 15 4.64 -6.24 3.63
N GLU A 16 5.11 -5.78 2.48
CA GLU A 16 6.53 -5.70 2.16
C GLU A 16 7.28 -4.81 3.17
N ARG A 17 6.70 -3.66 3.52
CA ARG A 17 7.27 -2.78 4.56
C ARG A 17 7.29 -3.43 5.93
N ARG A 18 6.24 -4.15 6.31
CA ARG A 18 6.19 -4.91 7.57
C ARG A 18 7.31 -5.95 7.62
N GLU A 19 7.49 -6.70 6.54
CA GLU A 19 8.53 -7.73 6.43
C GLU A 19 9.94 -7.12 6.49
N ARG A 20 10.17 -5.99 5.81
CA ARG A 20 11.43 -5.23 5.92
C ARG A 20 11.70 -4.69 7.33
N ALA A 21 10.66 -4.36 8.09
CA ALA A 21 10.77 -3.96 9.48
C ALA A 21 10.96 -5.14 10.46
N GLY A 22 10.99 -6.39 9.98
CA GLY A 22 11.13 -7.58 10.83
C GLY A 22 9.92 -7.85 11.73
N LEU A 23 8.75 -7.26 11.42
CA LEU A 23 7.56 -7.37 12.25
C LEU A 23 6.68 -8.55 11.79
N THR A 24 6.15 -9.30 12.74
CA THR A 24 5.01 -10.19 12.50
C THR A 24 3.71 -9.37 12.35
N GLN A 25 2.68 -9.96 11.76
CA GLN A 25 1.36 -9.33 11.66
C GLN A 25 0.77 -8.98 13.04
N ALA A 26 1.05 -9.80 14.06
CA ALA A 26 0.60 -9.54 15.43
C ALA A 26 1.30 -8.33 16.05
N GLN A 27 2.62 -8.20 15.84
CA GLN A 27 3.39 -7.05 16.32
C GLN A 27 2.95 -5.75 15.63
N LEU A 28 2.72 -5.79 14.30
CA LEU A 28 2.20 -4.63 13.59
C LEU A 28 0.80 -4.23 14.10
N ALA A 29 -0.09 -5.21 14.30
CA ALA A 29 -1.43 -4.95 14.80
C ALA A 29 -1.40 -4.27 16.18
N LEU A 30 -0.55 -4.76 17.08
CA LEU A 30 -0.35 -4.16 18.40
C LEU A 30 0.18 -2.72 18.28
N ARG A 31 1.23 -2.50 17.47
CA ARG A 31 1.85 -1.18 17.28
C ARG A 31 0.88 -0.17 16.64
N ALA A 32 -0.02 -0.64 15.79
CA ALA A 32 -1.05 0.17 15.12
C ALA A 32 -2.36 0.31 15.91
N ASN A 33 -2.48 -0.35 17.08
CA ASN A 33 -3.72 -0.43 17.87
C ASN A 33 -4.94 -0.90 17.05
N VAL A 34 -4.77 -2.00 16.30
CA VAL A 34 -5.82 -2.64 15.51
C VAL A 34 -5.83 -4.15 15.75
N SER A 35 -6.87 -4.84 15.27
CA SER A 35 -6.90 -6.31 15.37
C SER A 35 -5.91 -6.96 14.41
N ARG A 36 -5.35 -8.11 14.79
CA ARG A 36 -4.52 -8.92 13.88
C ARG A 36 -5.29 -9.33 12.62
N ALA A 37 -6.59 -9.61 12.74
CA ALA A 37 -7.46 -9.90 11.60
C ALA A 37 -7.54 -8.72 10.61
N PHE A 38 -7.56 -7.48 11.11
CA PHE A 38 -7.51 -6.30 10.25
C PHE A 38 -6.21 -6.25 9.42
N VAL A 39 -5.06 -6.45 10.06
CA VAL A 39 -3.75 -6.50 9.36
C VAL A 39 -3.71 -7.63 8.33
N ILE A 40 -4.23 -8.81 8.67
CA ILE A 40 -4.31 -9.94 7.75
C ILE A 40 -5.16 -9.62 6.53
N ASP A 41 -6.32 -9.02 6.73
CA ASP A 41 -7.26 -8.75 5.63
C ASP A 41 -6.75 -7.64 4.71
N ILE A 42 -6.14 -6.57 5.26
CA ILE A 42 -5.59 -5.49 4.45
C ILE A 42 -4.40 -5.95 3.61
N GLU A 43 -3.47 -6.73 4.19
CA GLU A 43 -2.30 -7.25 3.46
C GLU A 43 -2.68 -8.20 2.32
N ARG A 44 -3.89 -8.77 2.35
CA ARG A 44 -4.43 -9.68 1.34
C ARG A 44 -5.38 -9.00 0.36
N GLY A 45 -5.57 -7.68 0.46
CA GLY A 45 -6.51 -6.93 -0.39
C GLY A 45 -7.98 -7.31 -0.18
N ARG A 46 -8.35 -7.91 0.96
CA ARG A 46 -9.70 -8.43 1.22
C ARG A 46 -10.62 -7.46 1.96
N ARG A 47 -10.17 -6.23 2.18
CA ARG A 47 -10.93 -5.14 2.83
C ARG A 47 -10.96 -3.92 1.92
N PRO A 48 -11.74 -3.92 0.83
CA PRO A 48 -11.86 -2.75 -0.03
C PRO A 48 -12.49 -1.54 0.67
N ARG A 49 -13.22 -1.77 1.77
CA ARG A 49 -13.80 -0.73 2.63
C ARG A 49 -13.07 -0.59 3.96
N ALA A 50 -11.75 -0.79 3.97
CA ALA A 50 -10.96 -0.55 5.18
C ALA A 50 -11.09 0.93 5.60
N GLU A 51 -11.41 1.17 6.86
CA GLU A 51 -11.49 2.53 7.41
C GLU A 51 -10.13 3.24 7.25
N LEU A 52 -10.11 4.37 6.55
CA LEU A 52 -8.89 5.14 6.28
C LEU A 52 -8.10 5.44 7.56
N THR A 53 -8.77 5.76 8.67
CA THR A 53 -8.14 5.99 9.98
C THR A 53 -7.27 4.81 10.42
N ARG A 54 -7.75 3.57 10.22
CA ARG A 54 -7.02 2.35 10.60
C ARG A 54 -5.89 2.05 9.62
N VAL A 55 -6.10 2.30 8.33
CA VAL A 55 -5.04 2.21 7.31
C VAL A 55 -3.89 3.16 7.67
N LEU A 56 -4.19 4.41 7.97
CA LEU A 56 -3.20 5.41 8.38
C LEU A 56 -2.52 5.04 9.71
N ALA A 57 -3.23 4.40 10.65
CA ALA A 57 -2.62 3.88 11.87
C ALA A 57 -1.57 2.79 11.58
N VAL A 58 -1.87 1.86 10.67
CA VAL A 58 -0.91 0.85 10.19
C VAL A 58 0.29 1.51 9.50
N MET A 59 0.07 2.51 8.65
CA MET A 59 1.15 3.23 7.99
C MET A 59 2.08 3.93 8.99
N ARG A 60 1.52 4.63 9.99
CA ARG A 60 2.31 5.26 11.07
C ARG A 60 3.10 4.23 11.88
N ALA A 61 2.50 3.07 12.17
CA ALA A 61 3.18 1.98 12.86
C ALA A 61 4.30 1.33 12.03
N LEU A 62 4.36 1.60 10.72
CA LEU A 62 5.43 1.21 9.81
C LEU A 62 6.36 2.39 9.47
N ASP A 63 6.31 3.47 10.26
CA ASP A 63 7.11 4.67 10.05
C ASP A 63 7.00 5.20 8.59
N SER A 64 5.78 5.11 8.04
CA SER A 64 5.45 5.42 6.64
C SER A 64 4.42 6.53 6.52
N ALA A 65 4.48 7.29 5.42
CA ALA A 65 3.60 8.41 5.12
C ALA A 65 2.96 8.28 3.71
N ILE A 66 1.92 9.07 3.46
CA ILE A 66 1.32 9.24 2.13
C ILE A 66 1.81 10.58 1.55
N THR A 67 2.15 10.56 0.27
CA THR A 67 2.39 11.77 -0.52
C THR A 67 1.41 11.79 -1.67
N LEU A 68 0.79 12.94 -1.91
CA LEU A 68 -0.05 13.15 -3.08
C LEU A 68 0.85 13.52 -4.26
N VAL A 69 0.66 12.84 -5.37
CA VAL A 69 1.35 13.07 -6.63
C VAL A 69 0.29 13.16 -7.73
N ASP A 70 0.59 13.89 -8.80
CA ASP A 70 -0.31 13.94 -9.95
C ASP A 70 -0.48 12.53 -10.52
N HIS A 71 -1.73 12.16 -10.79
CA HIS A 71 -2.02 10.94 -11.53
C HIS A 71 -1.69 11.20 -13.00
N GLN A 72 -0.41 11.09 -13.35
CA GLN A 72 0.03 11.01 -14.74
C GLN A 72 -0.50 9.67 -15.25
N ALA A 73 -1.71 9.65 -15.78
CA ALA A 73 -2.12 8.57 -16.66
C ALA A 73 -1.07 8.61 -17.79
N GLN A 74 -0.19 7.61 -17.87
CA GLN A 74 0.42 7.33 -19.17
C GLN A 74 -0.77 7.16 -20.09
N THR A 75 -0.93 8.10 -21.00
CA THR A 75 -1.92 7.93 -22.06
C THR A 75 -1.59 6.60 -22.73
N ALA A 76 -2.60 5.90 -23.24
CA ALA A 76 -2.35 4.64 -23.96
C ALA A 76 -1.30 4.83 -25.08
N GLU A 77 -1.23 6.04 -25.62
CA GLU A 77 -0.26 6.50 -26.61
C GLU A 77 1.17 6.60 -26.06
N GLU A 78 1.38 7.18 -24.88
CA GLU A 78 2.70 7.21 -24.22
C GLU A 78 3.17 5.81 -23.78
N ALA A 79 2.25 4.98 -23.26
CA ALA A 79 2.57 3.60 -22.90
C ALA A 79 2.94 2.76 -24.13
N LEU A 80 2.27 3.02 -25.27
CA LEU A 80 2.57 2.37 -26.54
C LEU A 80 3.91 2.85 -27.12
N ALA A 81 4.20 4.16 -27.08
CA ALA A 81 5.46 4.73 -27.55
C ALA A 81 6.68 4.20 -26.78
N ASP A 82 6.57 4.07 -25.45
CA ASP A 82 7.61 3.47 -24.60
C ASP A 82 7.84 1.98 -24.94
N LEU A 83 6.78 1.23 -25.21
CA LEU A 83 6.86 -0.20 -25.57
C LEU A 83 7.49 -0.41 -26.96
N LEU A 84 7.25 0.52 -27.88
CA LEU A 84 7.79 0.51 -29.24
C LEU A 84 9.22 1.04 -29.31
N GLY A 85 9.78 1.57 -28.21
CA GLY A 85 11.14 2.09 -28.16
C GLY A 85 11.32 3.40 -28.93
N GLU A 86 10.26 4.20 -29.06
CA GLU A 86 10.26 5.46 -29.82
C GLU A 86 10.72 6.67 -28.97
N ARG A 87 11.34 6.44 -27.81
CA ARG A 87 11.94 7.47 -26.94
C ARG A 87 13.39 7.20 -26.59
#